data_AF-D0LFM3-F1
#
_entry.id   AF-D0LFM3-F1
#
_cell.length_a   1.000
_cell.length_b   1.000
_cell.length_c   1.000
_cell.angle_alpha   90.00
_cell.angle_beta   90.00
_cell.angle_gamma   90.00
#
_symmetry.space_group_name_H-M   'P 1'
#
loop_
_entity.id
_entity.type
_entity.pdbx_description
1 polymer ?
#
loop_
_entity_poly.entity_id
_entity_poly.type
_entity_poly.pdbx_seq_one_letter_code
_entity_poly.pdbx_strand_id
1 'polypeptide(L)'
;MKKIALLALTFASAAVFSLSAPHEASAGDPCVRKEFKTKLIAEACKKGGQAEAKKVMKKQLSKLKAKSDKVKTCKSCHTSLAPKYELTADGLELYKQAGGK
;
A
#
# COMPACT_ATOMS: atom_id res chain seq x y z
N MET A 1 50.66 40.79 -41.28
CA MET A 1 49.86 39.86 -42.12
C MET A 1 49.35 38.72 -41.24
N LYS A 2 48.02 38.45 -41.22
CA LYS A 2 47.38 37.12 -41.05
C LYS A 2 47.83 36.28 -39.82
N LYS A 3 47.01 35.99 -38.80
CA LYS A 3 45.62 35.49 -38.77
C LYS A 3 45.07 35.56 -37.34
N ILE A 4 43.76 35.77 -37.25
CA ILE A 4 42.90 35.63 -36.08
C ILE A 4 42.64 34.13 -35.83
N ALA A 5 42.71 33.68 -34.58
CA ALA A 5 42.06 32.47 -34.06
C ALA A 5 41.93 32.65 -32.53
N LEU A 6 40.86 33.26 -32.02
CA LEU A 6 39.62 32.61 -31.60
C LEU A 6 39.85 31.20 -31.03
N LEU A 7 39.97 31.11 -29.71
CA LEU A 7 39.82 29.85 -28.98
C LEU A 7 38.90 30.09 -27.78
N ALA A 8 37.83 29.32 -27.80
CA ALA A 8 36.57 29.56 -27.12
C ALA A 8 36.62 29.17 -25.65
N LEU A 9 35.88 29.95 -24.86
CA LEU A 9 35.35 29.59 -23.55
C LEU A 9 34.52 28.30 -23.68
N THR A 10 34.92 27.22 -23.02
CA THR A 10 34.02 26.08 -22.77
C THR A 10 34.04 25.73 -21.29
N PHE A 11 33.07 26.27 -20.56
CA PHE A 11 32.65 25.77 -19.26
C PHE A 11 31.99 24.41 -19.47
N ALA A 12 32.74 23.33 -19.23
CA ALA A 12 32.18 21.98 -19.16
C ALA A 12 31.58 21.76 -17.77
N SER A 13 30.36 22.28 -17.56
CA SER A 13 29.52 21.94 -16.42
C SER A 13 29.07 20.49 -16.58
N ALA A 14 29.75 19.55 -15.89
CA ALA A 14 29.31 18.18 -15.80
C ALA A 14 28.00 18.14 -14.98
N ALA A 15 26.87 18.21 -15.66
CA ALA A 15 25.57 17.92 -15.07
C ALA A 15 25.53 16.42 -14.74
N VAL A 16 25.82 16.09 -13.49
CA VAL A 16 25.59 14.76 -12.93
C VAL A 16 24.08 14.58 -12.83
N PHE A 17 23.47 14.09 -13.90
CA PHE A 17 22.07 13.71 -13.91
C PHE A 17 21.97 12.43 -13.08
N SER A 18 21.78 12.58 -11.77
CA SER A 18 21.40 11.49 -10.87
C SER A 18 20.09 10.91 -11.40
N LEU A 19 20.22 9.79 -12.11
CA LEU A 19 19.13 8.94 -12.52
C LEU A 19 18.54 8.34 -11.24
N SER A 20 17.62 9.08 -10.61
CA SER A 20 16.75 8.56 -9.58
C SER A 20 15.85 7.52 -10.26
N ALA A 21 16.32 6.27 -10.34
CA ALA A 21 15.47 5.16 -10.71
C ALA A 21 14.21 5.24 -9.82
N PRO A 22 13.00 5.12 -10.40
CA PRO A 22 11.82 4.95 -9.56
C PRO A 22 12.11 3.70 -8.73
N HIS A 23 12.18 3.90 -7.41
CA HIS A 23 12.19 2.79 -6.48
C HIS A 23 10.88 2.05 -6.73
N GLU A 24 10.92 1.02 -7.59
CA GLU A 24 9.86 0.03 -7.68
C GLU A 24 9.73 -0.51 -6.27
N ALA A 25 8.77 0.05 -5.53
CA ALA A 25 8.36 -0.48 -4.26
C ALA A 25 7.95 -1.90 -4.59
N SER A 26 8.84 -2.86 -4.30
CA SER A 26 8.55 -4.28 -4.42
C SER A 26 7.30 -4.50 -3.61
N ALA A 27 6.16 -4.57 -4.30
CA ALA A 27 4.91 -4.90 -3.66
C ALA A 27 5.17 -6.26 -3.02
N GLY A 28 5.16 -6.32 -1.69
CA GLY A 28 5.36 -7.57 -0.97
C GLY A 28 4.37 -8.63 -1.45
N ASP A 29 4.49 -9.87 -0.96
CA ASP A 29 3.71 -11.02 -1.46
C ASP A 29 2.27 -10.66 -1.87
N PRO A 30 1.84 -11.01 -3.09
CA PRO A 30 0.55 -10.59 -3.60
C PRO A 30 -0.57 -11.04 -2.68
N CYS A 31 -1.63 -10.24 -2.56
CA CYS A 31 -2.75 -10.66 -1.72
C CYS A 31 -3.41 -11.92 -2.26
N VAL A 32 -3.72 -12.83 -1.33
CA VAL A 32 -4.40 -14.09 -1.63
C VAL A 32 -5.83 -13.81 -2.08
N ARG A 33 -6.51 -12.88 -1.41
CA ARG A 33 -7.84 -12.41 -1.82
C ARG A 33 -7.70 -11.55 -3.07
N LYS A 34 -8.51 -11.86 -4.09
CA LYS A 34 -8.61 -11.06 -5.33
C LYS A 34 -9.74 -10.05 -5.29
N GLU A 35 -10.77 -10.32 -4.49
CA GLU A 35 -11.89 -9.41 -4.27
C GLU A 35 -11.81 -8.74 -2.91
N PHE A 36 -11.96 -7.41 -2.91
CA PHE A 36 -11.95 -6.58 -1.72
C PHE A 36 -13.28 -5.86 -1.59
N LYS A 37 -13.89 -5.96 -0.41
CA LYS A 37 -15.17 -5.29 -0.10
C LYS A 37 -15.00 -3.85 0.38
N THR A 38 -13.76 -3.40 0.60
CA THR A 38 -13.44 -2.03 1.03
C THR A 38 -12.31 -1.46 0.18
N LYS A 39 -12.40 -0.19 -0.19
CA LYS A 39 -11.36 0.50 -0.97
C LYS A 39 -10.04 0.56 -0.19
N LEU A 40 -10.12 0.79 1.12
CA LEU A 40 -8.96 0.88 2.01
C LEU A 40 -8.05 -0.36 1.92
N ILE A 41 -8.62 -1.56 1.97
CA ILE A 41 -7.81 -2.79 1.92
C ILE A 41 -7.37 -3.11 0.49
N ALA A 42 -8.19 -2.78 -0.51
CA ALA A 42 -7.81 -2.91 -1.91
C ALA A 42 -6.57 -2.06 -2.25
N GLU A 43 -6.53 -0.81 -1.80
CA GLU A 43 -5.40 0.09 -2.01
C GLU A 43 -4.17 -0.33 -1.23
N ALA A 44 -4.34 -0.75 0.04
CA ALA A 44 -3.24 -1.29 0.83
C ALA A 44 -2.60 -2.51 0.17
N CYS A 45 -3.43 -3.40 -0.37
CA CYS A 45 -2.97 -4.56 -1.13
C CYS A 45 -2.18 -4.14 -2.39
N LYS A 46 -2.70 -3.21 -3.18
CA LYS A 46 -2.01 -2.71 -4.38
C LYS A 46 -0.66 -2.06 -4.04
N LYS A 47 -0.60 -1.36 -2.91
CA LYS A 47 0.59 -0.62 -2.47
C LYS A 47 1.73 -1.49 -1.97
N GLY A 48 1.42 -2.55 -1.22
CA GLY A 48 2.45 -3.32 -0.51
C GLY A 48 2.08 -4.77 -0.24
N GLY A 49 1.16 -5.31 -1.04
CA GLY A 49 0.74 -6.71 -0.97
C GLY A 49 0.05 -7.10 0.32
N GLN A 50 0.11 -8.39 0.61
CA GLN A 50 -0.53 -9.04 1.74
C GLN A 50 -0.06 -8.47 3.08
N ALA A 51 1.22 -8.08 3.18
CA ALA A 51 1.80 -7.52 4.40
C ALA A 51 1.19 -6.15 4.74
N GLU A 52 1.12 -5.24 3.75
CA GLU A 52 0.54 -3.90 3.97
C GLU A 52 -0.98 -4.00 4.18
N ALA A 53 -1.68 -4.87 3.44
CA ALA A 53 -3.10 -5.14 3.68
C ALA A 53 -3.35 -5.59 5.13
N LYS A 54 -2.58 -6.58 5.64
CA LYS A 54 -2.68 -7.06 7.03
C LYS A 54 -2.40 -5.96 8.05
N LYS A 55 -1.42 -5.10 7.80
CA LYS A 55 -1.09 -3.96 8.67
C LYS A 55 -2.24 -2.96 8.74
N VAL A 56 -2.83 -2.60 7.61
CA VAL A 56 -4.00 -1.69 7.58
C VAL A 56 -5.21 -2.33 8.25
N MET A 57 -5.49 -3.62 8.01
CA MET A 57 -6.56 -4.35 8.69
C MET A 57 -6.38 -4.37 10.21
N LYS A 58 -5.15 -4.59 10.72
CA LYS A 58 -4.86 -4.54 12.15
C LYS A 58 -5.11 -3.15 12.75
N LYS A 59 -4.64 -2.10 12.09
CA LYS A 59 -4.89 -0.72 12.51
C LYS A 59 -6.39 -0.42 12.57
N GLN A 60 -7.13 -0.90 11.57
CA GLN A 60 -8.56 -0.71 11.51
C GLN A 60 -9.28 -1.51 12.60
N LEU A 61 -8.91 -2.77 12.82
CA LEU A 61 -9.44 -3.60 13.91
C LEU A 61 -9.27 -2.91 15.27
N SER A 62 -8.10 -2.33 15.56
CA SER A 62 -7.90 -1.58 16.81
C SER A 62 -8.86 -0.40 16.96
N LYS A 63 -9.17 0.32 15.86
CA LYS A 63 -10.15 1.42 15.88
C LYS A 63 -11.58 0.92 16.07
N LEU A 64 -11.95 -0.18 15.41
CA LEU A 64 -13.29 -0.74 15.49
C LEU A 64 -13.59 -1.37 16.86
N LYS A 65 -12.59 -1.98 17.49
CA LYS A 65 -12.67 -2.49 18.88
C LYS A 65 -13.09 -1.44 19.89
N ALA A 66 -12.65 -0.20 19.70
CA ALA A 66 -13.02 0.91 20.57
C ALA A 66 -14.46 1.41 20.34
N LYS A 67 -15.11 0.96 19.26
CA LYS A 67 -16.43 1.44 18.81
C LYS A 67 -17.51 0.37 18.87
N SER A 68 -17.14 -0.91 18.88
CA SER A 68 -18.08 -2.01 18.89
C SER A 68 -17.52 -3.20 19.67
N ASP A 69 -18.35 -3.76 20.54
CA ASP A 69 -18.11 -5.00 21.26
C ASP A 69 -18.25 -6.25 20.34
N LYS A 70 -18.87 -6.13 19.17
CA LYS A 70 -18.98 -7.24 18.21
C LYS A 70 -17.67 -7.48 17.44
N VAL A 71 -16.83 -6.44 17.31
CA VAL A 71 -15.58 -6.49 16.54
C VAL A 71 -14.39 -6.55 17.48
N LYS A 72 -14.06 -7.75 17.98
CA LYS A 72 -12.97 -7.96 18.95
C LYS A 72 -11.76 -8.71 18.39
N THR A 73 -11.89 -9.46 17.31
CA THR A 73 -10.78 -10.25 16.78
C THR A 73 -10.81 -10.29 15.27
N CYS A 74 -9.74 -10.77 14.64
CA CYS A 74 -9.75 -11.04 13.20
C CYS A 74 -10.88 -11.99 12.82
N LYS A 75 -11.27 -12.93 13.71
CA LYS A 75 -12.36 -13.87 13.47
C LYS A 75 -13.75 -13.23 13.50
N SER A 76 -13.89 -12.00 14.00
CA SER A 76 -15.15 -11.26 13.90
C SER A 76 -15.53 -10.94 12.44
N CYS A 77 -14.55 -10.87 11.53
CA CYS A 77 -14.79 -10.60 10.10
C CYS A 77 -14.37 -11.76 9.19
N HIS A 78 -13.58 -12.71 9.70
CA HIS A 78 -13.02 -13.81 8.93
C HIS A 78 -13.43 -15.17 9.49
N THR A 79 -13.97 -16.03 8.62
CA THR A 79 -14.27 -17.44 8.95
C THR A 79 -12.97 -18.22 9.10
N SER A 80 -11.98 -17.93 8.25
CA SER A 80 -10.65 -18.52 8.29
C SER A 80 -9.59 -17.44 8.11
N LEU A 81 -8.43 -17.61 8.74
CA LEU A 81 -7.28 -16.73 8.53
C LEU A 81 -6.41 -17.29 7.40
N ALA A 82 -5.09 -17.18 7.52
CA ALA A 82 -4.20 -17.78 6.54
C ALA A 82 -4.54 -19.26 6.31
N PRO A 83 -4.42 -19.76 5.06
CA PRO A 83 -3.90 -19.04 3.90
C PRO A 83 -4.95 -18.24 3.11
N LYS A 84 -6.24 -18.59 3.20
CA LYS A 84 -7.28 -18.08 2.29
C LYS A 84 -7.97 -16.79 2.75
N TYR A 85 -7.96 -16.49 4.05
CA TYR A 85 -8.58 -15.30 4.65
C TYR A 85 -10.07 -15.15 4.30
N GLU A 86 -10.84 -16.24 4.39
CA GLU A 86 -12.25 -16.23 4.02
C GLU A 86 -13.04 -15.30 4.95
N LEU A 87 -13.98 -14.55 4.37
CA LEU A 87 -14.82 -13.63 5.11
C LEU A 87 -16.02 -14.38 5.71
N THR A 88 -16.48 -13.93 6.87
CA THR A 88 -17.80 -14.32 7.36
C THR A 88 -18.89 -13.69 6.49
N ALA A 89 -20.10 -14.26 6.50
CA ALA A 89 -21.24 -13.70 5.79
C ALA A 89 -21.51 -12.24 6.21
N ASP A 90 -21.42 -11.98 7.51
CA ASP A 90 -21.78 -10.68 8.10
C ASP A 90 -20.56 -9.75 8.28
N GLY A 91 -19.37 -10.17 7.86
CA GLY A 91 -18.11 -9.47 8.18
C GLY A 91 -18.08 -8.03 7.67
N LEU A 92 -18.67 -7.76 6.50
CA LEU A 92 -18.79 -6.41 5.95
C LEU A 92 -19.83 -5.57 6.70
N GLU A 93 -20.93 -6.17 7.15
CA GLU A 93 -21.95 -5.48 7.91
C GLU A 93 -21.41 -5.07 9.28
N LEU A 94 -20.77 -5.99 10.00
CA LEU A 94 -20.10 -5.72 11.27
C LEU A 94 -19.03 -4.63 11.12
N TYR A 95 -18.28 -4.65 10.01
CA TYR A 95 -17.31 -3.60 9.68
C TYR A 95 -17.97 -2.22 9.57
N LYS A 96 -19.09 -2.12 8.84
CA LYS A 96 -19.85 -0.87 8.66
C LYS A 96 -20.49 -0.40 9.97
N GLN A 97 -21.13 -1.30 10.71
CA GLN A 97 -21.76 -1.00 12.01
C GLN A 97 -20.74 -0.47 13.03
N ALA A 98 -19.51 -0.99 13.02
CA ALA A 98 -18.43 -0.50 13.86
C ALA A 98 -17.79 0.81 13.36
N GLY A 99 -18.31 1.41 12.29
CA GLY A 99 -17.86 2.70 11.74
C GLY A 99 -16.74 2.59 10.70
N GLY A 100 -16.55 1.41 10.10
CA GLY A 100 -15.72 1.21 8.91
C GLY A 100 -16.37 1.78 7.65
N LYS A 101 -15.56 2.17 6.66
CA LYS A 101 -15.99 2.77 5.39
C LYS A 101 -15.37 2.05 4.20
#